data_AF-A0A920Q1Y4-F1
#
_entry.id   AF-A0A920Q1Y4-F1
#
_cell.length_a   1.000
_cell.length_b   1.000
_cell.length_c   1.000
_cell.angle_alpha   90.00
_cell.angle_beta   90.00
_cell.angle_gamma   90.00
#
_symmetry.space_group_name_H-M   'P 1'
#
loop_
_entity.id
_entity.type
_entity.pdbx_description
1 polymer ?
#
loop_
_entity_poly.entity_id
_entity_poly.type
_entity_poly.pdbx_seq_one_letter_code
_entity_poly.pdbx_strand_id
1 'polypeptide(L)'
;MFTGDLIFVGKVGGTATEEDATIEWTSLQRVLSSFPNSSTIWPGHDYGVRPTSTLGLERRSNPFLLCDNLEAFLHLKHEWPTFKQTHGLK
;
A
#
# COMPACT_ATOMS: atom_id res chain seq x y z
N MET A 1 9.25 3.54 11.18
CA MET A 1 7.98 2.82 11.39
C MET A 1 8.11 1.44 10.76
N PHE A 2 7.95 0.38 11.55
CA PHE A 2 7.87 -0.98 11.03
C PHE A 2 6.43 -1.25 10.59
N THR A 3 6.23 -1.59 9.33
CA THR A 3 4.89 -1.74 8.74
C THR A 3 4.46 -3.19 8.57
N GLY A 4 5.35 -4.16 8.82
CA GLY A 4 5.08 -5.58 8.57
C GLY A 4 4.62 -5.77 7.12
N ASP A 5 3.50 -6.45 6.94
CA ASP A 5 2.92 -6.70 5.63
C ASP A 5 1.80 -5.73 5.24
N LEU A 6 1.62 -4.62 5.98
CA LEU A 6 0.59 -3.62 5.68
C LEU A 6 1.00 -2.69 4.52
N ILE A 7 2.19 -2.08 4.62
CA ILE A 7 2.74 -1.18 3.60
C ILE A 7 4.11 -1.69 3.18
N PHE A 8 4.28 -1.91 1.89
CA PHE A 8 5.56 -2.17 1.24
C PHE A 8 5.98 -0.95 0.42
N VAL A 9 7.20 -0.98 -0.13
CA VAL A 9 7.64 0.03 -1.10
C VAL A 9 6.87 -0.18 -2.41
N GLY A 10 5.96 0.75 -2.73
CA GLY A 10 5.18 0.78 -3.96
C GLY A 10 3.93 -0.12 -4.00
N LYS A 11 3.59 -0.84 -2.93
CA LYS A 11 2.38 -1.67 -2.83
C LYS A 11 1.89 -1.83 -1.39
N VAL A 12 0.78 -2.54 -1.18
CA VAL A 12 0.25 -2.94 0.13
C VAL A 12 0.17 -4.46 0.26
N GLY A 13 -0.29 -4.95 1.41
CA GLY A 13 -0.48 -6.36 1.68
C GLY A 13 -1.44 -7.07 0.73
N GLY A 14 -1.22 -8.38 0.59
CA GLY A 14 -2.18 -9.27 -0.05
C GLY A 14 -3.30 -9.61 0.91
N THR A 15 -4.53 -9.62 0.43
CA THR A 15 -5.72 -10.00 1.20
C THR A 15 -6.47 -11.10 0.46
N ALA A 16 -7.08 -12.03 1.19
CA ALA A 16 -7.81 -13.16 0.60
C ALA A 16 -9.28 -12.84 0.33
N THR A 17 -9.87 -11.97 1.15
CA THR A 17 -11.29 -11.58 1.07
C THR A 17 -11.47 -10.07 1.00
N GLU A 18 -12.65 -9.60 0.59
CA GLU A 18 -13.00 -8.17 0.62
C GLU A 18 -13.13 -7.64 2.05
N GLU A 19 -13.49 -8.48 3.01
CA GLU A 19 -13.55 -8.13 4.43
C GLU A 19 -12.14 -7.85 4.96
N ASP A 20 -11.16 -8.72 4.65
CA ASP A 20 -9.75 -8.48 4.96
C ASP A 20 -9.22 -7.19 4.30
N ALA A 21 -9.61 -6.95 3.04
CA ALA A 21 -9.24 -5.72 2.32
C ALA A 21 -9.84 -4.46 2.97
N THR A 22 -11.05 -4.53 3.49
CA THR A 22 -11.70 -3.42 4.21
C THR A 22 -11.01 -3.13 5.54
N ILE A 23 -10.59 -4.17 6.26
CA ILE A 23 -9.78 -4.04 7.49
C ILE A 23 -8.42 -3.43 7.18
N GLU A 24 -7.78 -3.87 6.08
CA GLU A 24 -6.51 -3.32 5.63
C GLU A 24 -6.64 -1.83 5.28
N TRP A 25 -7.66 -1.45 4.51
CA TRP A 25 -7.96 -0.05 4.18
C TRP A 25 -8.09 0.81 5.45
N THR A 26 -8.86 0.34 6.42
CA THR A 26 -9.04 1.04 7.71
C THR A 26 -7.71 1.22 8.43
N SER A 27 -6.85 0.19 8.41
CA SER A 27 -5.52 0.24 8.99
C SER A 27 -4.59 1.22 8.26
N LEU A 28 -4.67 1.28 6.93
CA LEU A 28 -3.92 2.25 6.11
C LEU A 28 -4.34 3.68 6.47
N GLN A 29 -5.63 3.99 6.52
CA GLN A 29 -6.12 5.33 6.86
C GLN A 29 -5.67 5.78 8.25
N ARG A 30 -5.67 4.85 9.23
CA ARG A 30 -5.13 5.11 10.56
C ARG A 30 -3.63 5.44 10.53
N VAL A 31 -2.82 4.68 9.80
CA VAL A 31 -1.38 4.94 9.65
C VAL A 31 -1.14 6.28 8.95
N LEU A 32 -1.84 6.55 7.84
CA LEU A 32 -1.72 7.77 7.06
C LEU A 32 -2.07 9.04 7.84
N SER A 33 -2.98 8.95 8.80
CA SER A 33 -3.38 10.07 9.67
C SER A 33 -2.51 10.20 10.93
N SER A 34 -1.86 9.12 11.38
CA SER A 34 -1.11 9.12 12.65
C SER A 34 0.37 9.47 12.51
N PHE A 35 0.95 9.36 11.31
CA PHE A 35 2.39 9.51 11.10
C PHE A 35 2.74 10.63 10.12
N PRO A 36 3.81 11.39 10.38
CA PRO A 36 4.24 12.45 9.46
C PRO A 36 4.85 11.89 8.18
N ASN A 37 4.83 12.68 7.11
CA ASN A 37 5.40 12.32 5.80
C ASN A 37 6.90 11.96 5.86
N SER A 38 7.65 12.49 6.82
CA SER A 38 9.08 12.19 7.04
C SER A 38 9.32 10.79 7.64
N SER A 39 8.27 10.07 8.05
CA SER A 39 8.39 8.74 8.65
C SER A 39 8.96 7.75 7.65
N THR A 40 10.10 7.14 7.98
CA THR A 40 10.67 6.03 7.22
C THR A 40 9.83 4.76 7.41
N ILE A 41 9.49 4.12 6.30
CA ILE A 41 8.80 2.82 6.22
C ILE A 41 9.86 1.72 6.14
N TRP A 42 9.76 0.77 7.07
CA TRP A 42 10.55 -0.45 7.14
C TRP A 42 9.60 -1.64 6.97
N PRO A 43 9.46 -2.20 5.76
CA PRO A 43 8.53 -3.30 5.48
C PRO A 43 9.03 -4.63 6.09
N GLY A 44 8.10 -5.56 6.31
CA GLY A 44 8.41 -6.89 6.84
C GLY A 44 9.18 -7.78 5.86
N HIS A 45 9.08 -7.49 4.58
CA HIS A 45 9.80 -8.19 3.51
C HIS A 45 10.31 -7.21 2.45
N ASP A 46 11.50 -7.48 1.91
CA ASP A 46 12.11 -6.67 0.85
C ASP A 46 11.66 -7.17 -0.54
N TYR A 47 10.43 -6.81 -0.93
CA TYR A 47 9.89 -7.10 -2.27
C TYR A 47 9.98 -5.91 -3.23
N GLY A 48 10.60 -4.80 -2.82
CA GLY A 48 10.58 -3.54 -3.56
C GLY A 48 11.89 -3.27 -4.32
N VAL A 49 11.91 -2.18 -5.10
CA VAL A 49 13.14 -1.67 -5.75
C VAL A 49 14.16 -1.08 -4.76
N ARG A 50 13.74 -0.88 -3.50
CA ARG A 50 14.54 -0.31 -2.41
C ARG A 50 14.14 -0.98 -1.10
N PRO A 51 15.07 -1.12 -0.14
CA PRO A 51 14.80 -1.79 1.15
C PRO A 51 13.88 -0.97 2.06
N THR A 52 13.76 0.35 1.83
CA THR A 52 12.93 1.27 2.60
C THR A 52 12.36 2.39 1.74
N SER A 53 11.35 3.08 2.29
CA SER A 53 10.75 4.27 1.70
C SER A 53 10.38 5.28 2.80
N THR A 54 9.72 6.38 2.42
CA THR A 54 9.11 7.33 3.38
C THR A 54 7.61 7.36 3.16
N LEU A 55 6.84 7.62 4.21
CA LEU A 55 5.39 7.75 4.12
C LEU A 55 4.99 8.83 3.10
N GLY A 56 5.71 9.94 3.06
CA GLY A 56 5.48 11.00 2.08
C GLY A 56 5.72 10.55 0.63
N LEU A 57 6.72 9.70 0.37
CA LEU A 57 6.95 9.15 -0.97
C LEU A 57 5.82 8.18 -1.34
N GLU A 58 5.50 7.23 -0.46
CA GLU A 58 4.43 6.26 -0.72
C GLU A 58 3.07 6.96 -0.95
N ARG A 59 2.75 8.01 -0.19
CA ARG A 59 1.52 8.80 -0.43
C ARG A 59 1.44 9.45 -1.82
N ARG A 60 2.57 9.66 -2.49
CA ARG A 60 2.62 10.27 -3.82
C ARG A 60 2.75 9.25 -4.95
N SER A 61 3.22 8.05 -4.66
CA SER A 61 3.58 7.07 -5.69
C SER A 61 2.96 5.70 -5.55
N ASN A 62 2.49 5.31 -4.35
CA ASN A 62 1.89 4.00 -4.11
C ASN A 62 0.44 4.01 -4.62
N PRO A 63 0.10 3.22 -5.66
CA PRO A 63 -1.23 3.27 -6.28
C PRO A 63 -2.38 3.07 -5.30
N PHE A 64 -2.19 2.23 -4.27
CA PHE A 64 -3.19 1.95 -3.25
C PHE A 64 -3.42 3.10 -2.26
N LEU A 65 -2.39 3.93 -2.02
CA LEU A 65 -2.50 5.09 -1.13
C LEU A 65 -3.01 6.34 -1.87
N LEU A 66 -3.15 6.25 -3.20
CA LEU A 66 -3.76 7.28 -4.06
C LEU A 66 -5.25 7.06 -4.26
N CYS A 67 -5.82 5.93 -3.81
CA CYS A 67 -7.26 5.69 -3.87
C CYS A 67 -8.01 6.68 -2.98
N ASP A 68 -9.05 7.33 -3.50
CA ASP A 68 -9.84 8.33 -2.77
C ASP A 68 -10.81 7.73 -1.75
N ASN A 69 -11.21 6.46 -1.95
CA ASN A 69 -12.19 5.77 -1.12
C ASN A 69 -12.00 4.25 -1.14
N LEU A 70 -12.76 3.55 -0.27
CA LEU A 70 -12.71 2.10 -0.14
C LEU A 70 -13.08 1.38 -1.45
N GLU A 71 -14.07 1.86 -2.20
CA GLU A 71 -14.50 1.23 -3.45
C GLU A 71 -13.38 1.24 -4.49
N ALA A 72 -12.72 2.38 -4.68
CA ALA A 72 -11.56 2.50 -5.58
C ALA A 72 -10.41 1.58 -5.14
N PHE A 73 -10.18 1.45 -3.83
CA PHE A 73 -9.18 0.55 -3.27
C PHE A 73 -9.49 -0.93 -3.54
N LEU A 74 -10.74 -1.36 -3.31
CA LEU A 74 -11.19 -2.72 -3.58
C LEU A 74 -11.11 -3.04 -5.08
N HIS A 75 -11.54 -2.10 -5.93
CA HIS A 75 -11.43 -2.25 -7.37
C HIS A 75 -9.98 -2.42 -7.81
N LEU A 76 -9.06 -1.59 -7.31
CA LEU A 76 -7.64 -1.71 -7.62
C LEU A 76 -7.04 -3.04 -7.13
N LYS A 77 -7.49 -3.57 -5.98
CA LYS A 77 -7.04 -4.88 -5.51
C LYS A 77 -7.48 -6.01 -6.44
N HIS A 78 -8.73 -5.98 -6.89
CA HIS A 78 -9.25 -6.96 -7.86
C HIS A 78 -8.49 -6.88 -9.19
N GLU A 79 -8.23 -5.67 -9.68
CA GLU A 79 -7.51 -5.42 -10.94
C GLU A 79 -5.98 -5.43 -10.80
N TRP A 80 -5.44 -5.71 -9.61
CA TRP A 80 -4.00 -5.60 -9.37
C TRP A 80 -3.14 -6.43 -10.31
N PRO A 81 -3.50 -7.68 -10.68
CA PRO A 81 -2.76 -8.44 -11.69
C PRO A 81 -2.68 -7.71 -13.04
N THR A 82 -3.81 -7.17 -13.51
CA THR A 82 -3.91 -6.40 -14.76
C THR A 82 -3.10 -5.10 -14.65
N PHE A 83 -3.25 -4.37 -13.55
CA PHE A 83 -2.54 -3.13 -13.28
C PHE A 83 -1.02 -3.32 -13.38
N LYS A 84 -0.49 -4.37 -12.74
CA LYS A 84 0.93 -4.69 -12.80
C LYS A 84 1.41 -4.94 -14.23
N GLN A 85 0.65 -5.71 -15.00
CA GLN A 85 0.99 -6.02 -16.39
C GLN A 85 1.05 -4.76 -17.26
N THR A 86 0.04 -3.89 -17.15
CA THR A 86 -0.04 -2.65 -17.93
C THR A 86 1.05 -1.64 -17.58
N HIS A 87 1.53 -1.64 -16.33
CA HIS A 87 2.57 -0.71 -15.85
C HIS A 87 3.97 -1.34 -15.80
N GLY A 88 4.15 -2.56 -16.31
CA GLY A 88 5.45 -3.25 -16.34
C GLY A 88 6.03 -3.56 -14.96
N LEU A 89 5.16 -3.69 -13.95
CA LEU A 89 5.55 -4.03 -12.58
C LEU A 89 5.69 -5.55 -12.45
N LYS A 90 6.78 -6.01 -11.82
CA LYS A 90 7.00 -7.44 -11.53
C LYS A 90 6.34 -7.83 -10.21
#